data_AF-A0A3C2EDN3-F1
#
_entry.id   AF-A0A3C2EDN3-F1
#
_cell.length_a   1.000
_cell.length_b   1.000
_cell.length_c   1.000
_cell.angle_alpha   90.00
_cell.angle_beta   90.00
_cell.angle_gamma   90.00
#
_symmetry.space_group_name_H-M   'P 1'
#
loop_
_entity.id
_entity.type
_entity.pdbx_description
1 polymer ?
#
loop_
_entity_poly.entity_id
_entity_poly.type
_entity_poly.pdbx_seq_one_letter_code
_entity_poly.pdbx_strand_id
1 'polypeptide(L)'
;MCGLFLTGHRVRFLQDYSTAVFDREGTVISAAVSGDEQWRLLCEGEVPPKIAQAIISFEDEHFYWHPGINPVSVLKALKDNIKAGKIVRGGSTLSMQMARICQGNKPRTMIQKIREMILALGLEMRYSKKQILGLYGQHAPFGGNIVGYCAASQRYFGKDPELLSWAEAAAIAILPNSPG
;
A
#
# COMPACT_ATOMS: atom_id res chain seq x y z
N MET A 1 13.02 -5.92 7.34
CA MET A 1 11.94 -6.05 8.36
C MET A 1 11.69 -4.67 8.97
N CYS A 2 10.46 -4.13 8.98
CA CYS A 2 10.23 -2.85 9.64
C CYS A 2 10.24 -3.06 11.16
N GLY A 3 11.12 -2.37 11.87
CA GLY A 3 11.16 -2.38 13.35
C GLY A 3 10.01 -1.58 13.92
N LEU A 4 8.78 -2.12 13.87
CA LEU A 4 7.61 -1.49 14.48
C LEU A 4 7.55 -1.88 15.96
N PHE A 5 8.46 -1.34 16.78
CA PHE A 5 8.39 -1.55 18.23
C PHE A 5 7.68 -0.38 18.90
N LEU A 6 6.88 -0.74 19.90
CA LEU A 6 6.01 0.11 20.71
C LEU A 6 6.79 1.20 21.51
N THR A 7 8.06 1.45 21.19
CA THR A 7 9.06 2.23 21.94
C THR A 7 9.39 3.61 21.36
N GLY A 8 8.53 4.20 20.52
CA GLY A 8 8.69 5.60 20.08
C GLY A 8 9.59 5.85 18.87
N HIS A 9 10.14 4.81 18.23
CA HIS A 9 10.88 4.96 16.97
C HIS A 9 9.95 5.03 15.75
N ARG A 10 10.34 5.83 14.74
CA ARG A 10 9.66 5.89 13.43
C ARG A 10 9.73 4.54 12.73
N VAL A 11 8.65 4.15 12.03
CA VAL A 11 8.59 3.12 10.99
C VAL A 11 9.80 3.29 10.08
N ARG A 12 10.74 2.35 10.14
CA ARG A 12 11.94 2.34 9.29
C ARG A 12 11.89 1.08 8.42
N PHE A 13 11.68 1.28 7.13
CA PHE A 13 11.87 0.23 6.15
C PHE A 13 13.37 0.01 5.98
N LEU A 14 13.82 -1.22 6.25
CA LEU A 14 15.22 -1.66 6.05
C LEU A 14 15.42 -2.26 4.65
N GLN A 15 14.55 -1.92 3.69
CA GLN A 15 14.61 -2.45 2.32
C GLN A 15 15.28 -1.41 1.42
N ASP A 16 16.18 -1.88 0.56
CA ASP A 16 16.89 -1.01 -0.37
C ASP A 16 16.01 -0.63 -1.56
N TYR A 17 16.16 0.61 -2.03
CA TYR A 17 15.53 1.09 -3.26
C TYR A 17 16.32 0.61 -4.49
N SER A 18 15.64 0.47 -5.63
CA SER A 18 16.28 0.11 -6.90
C SER A 18 17.16 1.25 -7.39
N THR A 19 18.34 0.92 -7.94
CA THR A 19 19.16 1.91 -8.67
C THR A 19 18.55 2.13 -10.05
N ALA A 20 17.95 3.30 -10.26
CA ALA A 20 17.38 3.68 -11.55
C ALA A 20 18.31 4.66 -12.29
N VAL A 21 18.51 4.39 -13.58
CA VAL A 21 19.16 5.27 -14.55
C VAL A 21 18.06 5.97 -15.32
N PHE A 22 18.09 7.30 -15.29
CA PHE A 22 17.14 8.15 -15.99
C PHE A 22 17.78 8.77 -17.23
N ASP A 23 16.97 9.10 -18.24
CA ASP A 23 17.40 9.98 -19.34
C ASP A 23 17.47 11.44 -18.86
N ARG A 24 17.75 12.37 -19.78
CA ARG A 24 17.88 13.80 -19.44
C ARG A 24 16.52 14.44 -19.15
N GLU A 25 15.44 13.78 -19.57
CA GLU A 25 14.05 14.21 -19.49
C GLU A 25 13.33 13.60 -18.27
N GLY A 26 13.99 12.71 -17.51
CA GLY A 26 13.45 12.07 -16.31
C GLY A 26 12.76 10.73 -16.54
N THR A 27 12.81 10.19 -17.76
CA THR A 27 12.28 8.85 -18.08
C THR A 27 13.25 7.78 -17.60
N VAL A 28 12.76 6.72 -16.96
CA VAL A 28 13.59 5.59 -16.54
C VAL A 28 14.09 4.81 -17.76
N ILE A 29 15.40 4.81 -18.01
CA ILE A 29 16.05 4.00 -19.05
C ILE A 29 16.22 2.56 -18.57
N SER A 30 16.65 2.37 -17.32
CA SER A 30 16.87 1.06 -16.72
C SER A 30 16.83 1.17 -15.20
N ALA A 31 16.20 0.22 -14.50
CA ALA A 31 16.34 0.09 -13.06
C ALA A 31 16.95 -1.27 -12.73
N ALA A 32 18.11 -1.25 -12.07
CA ALA A 32 18.68 -2.43 -11.47
C ALA A 32 17.77 -2.87 -10.31
N VAL A 33 17.43 -4.15 -10.31
CA VAL A 33 16.52 -4.71 -9.32
C VAL A 33 17.16 -4.58 -7.93
N SER A 34 16.36 -4.26 -6.90
CA SER A 34 16.87 -4.26 -5.53
C SER A 34 17.35 -5.66 -5.14
N GLY A 35 18.14 -5.79 -4.06
CA GLY A 35 18.74 -7.07 -3.66
C GLY A 35 17.75 -8.22 -3.40
N ASP A 36 16.44 -7.93 -3.33
CA ASP A 36 15.34 -8.88 -3.22
C ASP A 36 14.48 -9.00 -4.50
N GLU A 37 15.03 -8.61 -5.64
CA GLU A 37 14.41 -8.69 -6.96
C GLU A 37 13.11 -7.86 -7.15
N GLN A 38 12.88 -6.86 -6.28
CA GLN A 38 11.77 -5.91 -6.40
C GLN A 38 12.20 -4.60 -7.07
N TRP A 39 11.32 -4.05 -7.89
CA TRP A 39 11.39 -2.71 -8.47
C TRP A 39 10.80 -1.70 -7.50
N ARG A 40 11.66 -0.89 -6.88
CA ARG A 40 11.30 0.16 -5.93
C ARG A 40 11.88 1.49 -6.37
N LEU A 41 11.02 2.42 -6.75
CA LEU A 41 11.38 3.81 -7.00
C LEU A 41 10.89 4.67 -5.84
N LEU A 42 11.75 5.55 -5.36
CA LEU A 42 11.36 6.57 -4.38
C LEU A 42 10.76 7.76 -5.13
N CYS A 43 9.56 8.19 -4.75
CA CYS A 43 9.12 9.55 -5.07
C CYS A 43 9.30 10.44 -3.86
N GLU A 44 9.79 11.64 -4.10
CA GLU A 44 9.77 12.69 -3.11
C GLU A 44 8.38 13.34 -3.06
N GLY A 45 7.97 13.79 -1.88
CA GLY A 45 6.69 14.46 -1.69
C GLY A 45 5.52 13.54 -1.34
N GLU A 46 4.32 14.03 -1.60
CA GLU A 46 3.06 13.37 -1.22
C GLU A 46 2.49 12.57 -2.38
N VAL A 47 1.67 11.57 -2.07
CA VAL A 47 0.97 10.80 -3.11
C VAL A 47 0.09 11.74 -3.93
N PRO A 48 0.21 11.75 -5.28
CA PRO A 48 -0.60 12.62 -6.13
C PRO A 48 -2.10 12.43 -5.85
N PRO A 49 -2.90 13.53 -5.85
CA PRO A 49 -4.31 13.47 -5.43
C PRO A 49 -5.15 12.42 -6.16
N LYS A 50 -4.93 12.22 -7.47
CA LYS A 50 -5.66 11.22 -8.26
C LYS A 50 -5.38 9.80 -7.79
N ILE A 51 -4.11 9.48 -7.51
CA ILE A 51 -3.69 8.18 -7.01
C ILE A 51 -4.19 7.98 -5.58
N ALA A 52 -4.03 8.99 -4.72
CA ALA A 52 -4.52 8.96 -3.35
C ALA A 52 -6.03 8.67 -3.31
N GLN A 53 -6.82 9.39 -4.12
CA GLN A 53 -8.26 9.18 -4.21
C GLN A 53 -8.60 7.79 -4.75
N ALA A 54 -7.92 7.34 -5.80
CA ALA A 54 -8.16 6.01 -6.37
C ALA A 54 -7.88 4.89 -5.36
N ILE A 55 -6.76 4.95 -4.64
CA ILE A 55 -6.39 3.98 -3.60
C ILE A 55 -7.44 3.97 -2.48
N ILE A 56 -7.81 5.15 -1.96
CA ILE A 56 -8.81 5.25 -0.89
C ILE A 56 -10.15 4.69 -1.35
N SER A 57 -10.65 5.11 -2.52
CA SER A 57 -11.95 4.67 -3.02
C SER A 57 -12.00 3.15 -3.28
N PHE A 58 -10.89 2.54 -3.70
CA PHE A 58 -10.86 1.11 -4.00
C PHE A 58 -10.61 0.24 -2.76
N GLU A 59 -9.64 0.63 -1.92
CA GLU A 59 -9.19 -0.17 -0.78
C GLU A 59 -9.97 0.11 0.50
N ASP A 60 -10.29 1.38 0.78
CA ASP A 60 -10.81 1.81 2.08
C ASP A 60 -11.57 3.13 2.01
N GLU A 61 -12.80 3.09 1.49
CA GLU A 61 -13.65 4.27 1.25
C GLU A 61 -13.83 5.17 2.49
N HIS A 62 -13.75 4.58 3.69
CA HIS A 62 -13.94 5.30 4.95
C HIS A 62 -12.62 5.62 5.64
N PHE A 63 -11.49 5.57 4.93
CA PHE A 63 -10.14 5.66 5.48
C PHE A 63 -9.96 6.79 6.49
N TYR A 64 -10.50 7.98 6.21
CA TYR A 64 -10.35 9.15 7.09
C TYR A 64 -11.20 9.10 8.37
N TRP A 65 -12.18 8.20 8.47
CA TRP A 65 -13.19 8.21 9.52
C TRP A 65 -12.98 7.17 10.62
N HIS A 66 -12.18 6.15 10.37
CA HIS A 66 -11.95 5.08 11.33
C HIS A 66 -10.53 5.13 11.91
N PRO A 67 -10.30 4.66 13.15
CA PRO A 67 -8.98 4.67 13.78
C PRO A 67 -8.16 3.44 13.35
N GLY A 68 -8.03 3.18 12.05
CA GLY A 68 -7.23 2.06 11.53
C GLY A 68 -7.93 0.71 11.41
N ILE A 69 -9.04 0.47 12.11
CA ILE A 69 -9.94 -0.66 11.86
C ILE A 69 -11.32 -0.10 11.59
N ASN A 70 -12.04 -0.67 10.63
CA ASN A 70 -13.41 -0.27 10.30
C ASN A 70 -14.40 -1.38 10.73
N PRO A 71 -15.04 -1.27 11.91
CA PRO A 71 -15.97 -2.28 12.41
C PRO A 71 -17.16 -2.50 11.48
N VAL A 72 -17.65 -1.43 10.82
CA VAL A 72 -18.76 -1.50 9.88
C VAL A 72 -18.38 -2.34 8.66
N SER A 73 -17.21 -2.09 8.07
CA SER A 73 -16.70 -2.89 6.94
C SER A 73 -16.43 -4.34 7.32
N VAL A 74 -15.93 -4.61 8.53
CA VAL A 74 -15.73 -5.97 9.04
C VAL A 74 -17.08 -6.70 9.18
N LEU A 75 -18.09 -6.06 9.78
CA LEU A 75 -19.41 -6.65 9.95
C LEU A 75 -20.10 -6.94 8.60
N LYS A 76 -20.03 -5.97 7.67
CA LYS A 76 -20.55 -6.13 6.31
C LYS A 76 -19.87 -7.29 5.58
N ALA A 77 -18.54 -7.31 5.58
CA ALA A 77 -17.78 -8.40 4.98
C ALA A 77 -18.11 -9.76 5.59
N LEU A 78 -18.29 -9.84 6.91
CA LEU A 78 -18.70 -11.08 7.58
C LEU A 78 -20.10 -11.54 7.11
N LYS A 79 -21.07 -10.63 7.07
CA LYS A 79 -22.44 -10.92 6.62
C LYS A 79 -22.45 -11.40 5.16
N ASP A 80 -21.71 -10.72 4.29
CA ASP A 80 -21.63 -11.05 2.86
C ASP A 80 -20.95 -12.41 2.64
N ASN A 81 -19.87 -12.70 3.37
CA ASN A 81 -19.17 -13.97 3.29
C ASN A 81 -20.01 -15.15 3.80
N ILE A 82 -20.79 -14.96 4.88
CA ILE A 82 -21.73 -15.98 5.37
C ILE A 82 -22.80 -16.26 4.32
N LYS A 83 -23.41 -15.21 3.74
CA LYS A 83 -24.43 -15.35 2.70
C LYS A 83 -23.91 -16.07 1.46
N ALA A 84 -22.66 -15.81 1.08
CA ALA A 84 -22.05 -16.38 -0.11
C ALA A 84 -21.40 -17.76 0.11
N GLY A 85 -21.27 -18.23 1.37
CA GLY A 85 -20.58 -19.47 1.72
C GLY A 85 -19.08 -19.48 1.40
N LYS A 86 -18.51 -18.34 0.99
CA LYS A 86 -17.10 -18.16 0.61
C LYS A 86 -16.67 -16.73 0.91
N ILE A 87 -15.35 -16.50 0.95
CA ILE A 87 -14.82 -15.13 1.11
C ILE A 87 -15.04 -14.38 -0.21
N VAL A 88 -15.99 -13.45 -0.23
CA VAL A 88 -16.30 -12.57 -1.38
C VAL A 88 -15.79 -11.16 -1.14
N ARG A 89 -15.70 -10.72 0.13
CA ARG A 89 -15.24 -9.38 0.49
C ARG A 89 -14.20 -9.42 1.61
N GLY A 90 -13.10 -8.71 1.39
CA GLY A 90 -12.11 -8.42 2.41
C GLY A 90 -12.55 -7.24 3.28
N GLY A 91 -12.40 -7.37 4.61
CA GLY A 91 -12.69 -6.30 5.57
C GLY A 91 -11.45 -5.62 6.13
N SER A 92 -10.33 -5.61 5.39
CA SER A 92 -9.06 -5.03 5.88
C SER A 92 -8.94 -3.59 5.41
N THR A 93 -8.56 -2.69 6.31
CA THR A 93 -8.35 -1.26 6.04
C THR A 93 -6.95 -0.99 5.49
N LEU A 94 -6.71 0.18 4.91
CA LEU A 94 -5.37 0.58 4.46
C LEU A 94 -4.33 0.50 5.59
N SER A 95 -4.70 0.88 6.81
CA SER A 95 -3.82 0.83 7.97
C SER A 95 -3.47 -0.60 8.41
N MET A 96 -4.41 -1.55 8.28
CA MET A 96 -4.12 -2.98 8.49
C MET A 96 -3.20 -3.52 7.41
N GLN A 97 -3.45 -3.15 6.15
CA GLN A 97 -2.58 -3.54 5.05
C GLN A 97 -1.17 -2.98 5.21
N MET A 98 -1.05 -1.73 5.67
CA MET A 98 0.23 -1.11 6.00
C MET A 98 0.95 -1.84 7.14
N ALA A 99 0.23 -2.20 8.21
CA ALA A 99 0.78 -2.99 9.32
C ALA A 99 1.32 -4.37 8.86
N ARG A 100 0.67 -4.97 7.88
CA ARG A 100 1.10 -6.24 7.27
C ARG A 100 2.37 -6.05 6.43
N ILE A 101 2.44 -5.00 5.61
CA ILE A 101 3.64 -4.66 4.82
C ILE A 101 4.84 -4.42 5.74
N CYS A 102 4.65 -3.66 6.84
CA CYS A 102 5.68 -3.45 7.86
C CYS A 102 6.24 -4.77 8.43
N GLN A 103 5.38 -5.77 8.61
CA GLN A 103 5.76 -7.08 9.15
C GLN A 103 6.41 -8.02 8.11
N GLY A 104 6.58 -7.57 6.86
CA GLY A 104 7.15 -8.37 5.78
C GLY A 104 6.14 -9.32 5.14
N ASN A 105 4.87 -8.93 5.04
CA ASN A 105 3.82 -9.70 4.36
C ASN A 105 3.70 -11.16 4.83
N LYS A 106 3.64 -11.35 6.16
CA LYS A 106 3.48 -12.68 6.78
C LYS A 106 2.22 -13.41 6.27
N PRO A 107 2.21 -14.77 6.33
CA PRO A 107 1.08 -15.57 5.88
C PRO A 107 -0.26 -15.15 6.49
N ARG A 108 -1.30 -15.15 5.67
CA ARG A 108 -2.67 -14.76 6.02
C ARG A 108 -3.32 -15.78 6.96
N THR A 109 -3.06 -15.65 8.26
CA THR A 109 -3.70 -16.43 9.33
C THR A 109 -4.60 -15.55 10.18
N MET A 110 -5.57 -16.14 10.88
CA MET A 110 -6.45 -15.37 11.79
C MET A 110 -5.67 -14.68 12.91
N ILE A 111 -4.62 -15.33 13.43
CA ILE A 111 -3.71 -14.75 14.41
C ILE A 111 -2.98 -13.53 13.82
N GLN A 112 -2.50 -13.65 12.58
CA GLN A 112 -1.84 -12.54 11.90
C GLN A 112 -2.79 -11.38 11.66
N LYS A 113 -4.06 -11.65 11.32
CA LYS A 113 -5.09 -10.62 11.17
C LYS A 113 -5.35 -9.85 12.47
N ILE A 114 -5.36 -10.53 13.62
CA ILE A 114 -5.48 -9.88 14.93
C ILE A 114 -4.25 -9.00 15.22
N ARG A 115 -3.05 -9.47 14.90
CA ARG A 115 -1.83 -8.66 15.02
C ARG A 115 -1.85 -7.43 14.13
N GLU A 116 -2.29 -7.57 12.87
CA GLU A 116 -2.47 -6.45 11.94
C GLU A 116 -3.45 -5.41 12.49
N MET A 117 -4.56 -5.84 13.10
CA MET A 117 -5.52 -4.95 13.76
C MET A 117 -4.85 -4.14 14.89
N ILE A 118 -4.16 -4.81 15.81
CA ILE A 118 -3.49 -4.14 16.94
C ILE A 118 -2.42 -3.15 16.45
N LEU A 119 -1.62 -3.56 15.46
CA LEU A 119 -0.58 -2.72 14.90
C LEU A 119 -1.13 -1.55 14.07
N ALA A 120 -2.26 -1.73 13.39
CA ALA A 120 -2.96 -0.66 12.68
C ALA A 120 -3.42 0.44 13.64
N LEU A 121 -3.99 0.07 14.79
CA LEU A 121 -4.32 1.05 15.85
C LEU A 121 -3.05 1.78 16.32
N GLY A 122 -1.95 1.04 16.52
CA GLY A 122 -0.65 1.61 16.87
C GLY A 122 -0.09 2.59 15.84
N LEU A 123 -0.28 2.31 14.54
CA LEU A 123 0.12 3.19 13.44
C LEU A 123 -0.68 4.50 13.46
N GLU A 124 -1.99 4.42 13.64
CA GLU A 124 -2.89 5.59 13.66
C GLU A 124 -2.64 6.52 14.85
N MET A 125 -2.15 5.98 15.97
CA MET A 125 -1.74 6.81 17.10
C MET A 125 -0.44 7.59 16.85
N ARG A 126 0.38 7.18 15.88
CA ARG A 126 1.72 7.73 15.62
C ARG A 126 1.82 8.55 14.35
N TYR A 127 0.98 8.24 13.37
CA TYR A 127 1.02 8.80 12.03
C TYR A 127 -0.33 9.38 11.67
N SER A 128 -0.30 10.52 10.99
CA SER A 128 -1.51 11.07 10.39
C SER A 128 -1.97 10.18 9.22
N LYS A 129 -3.26 10.28 8.88
CA LYS A 129 -3.84 9.59 7.72
C LYS A 129 -3.04 9.81 6.43
N LYS A 130 -2.58 11.04 6.22
CA LYS A 130 -1.77 11.42 5.07
C LYS A 130 -0.41 10.71 5.06
N GLN A 131 0.23 10.61 6.22
CA GLN A 131 1.49 9.88 6.37
C GLN A 131 1.30 8.38 6.15
N ILE A 132 0.23 7.80 6.70
CA ILE A 132 -0.10 6.38 6.49
C ILE A 132 -0.33 6.10 5.00
N LEU A 133 -1.08 6.97 4.31
CA LEU A 133 -1.32 6.84 2.88
C LEU A 133 -0.03 6.98 2.06
N GLY A 134 0.87 7.89 2.45
CA GLY A 134 2.19 8.02 1.83
C GLY A 134 3.05 6.78 1.99
N LEU A 135 3.13 6.25 3.22
CA LEU A 135 3.84 5.01 3.51
C LEU A 135 3.24 3.83 2.73
N TYR A 136 1.92 3.74 2.67
CA TYR A 136 1.23 2.70 1.91
C TYR A 136 1.54 2.83 0.42
N GLY A 137 1.36 4.02 -0.16
CA GLY A 137 1.66 4.28 -1.56
C GLY A 137 3.09 3.90 -1.93
N GLN A 138 4.07 4.18 -1.08
CA GLN A 138 5.49 3.93 -1.34
C GLN A 138 5.91 2.45 -1.20
N HIS A 139 5.22 1.68 -0.35
CA HIS A 139 5.64 0.33 0.03
C HIS A 139 4.63 -0.79 -0.32
N ALA A 140 3.45 -0.46 -0.81
CA ALA A 140 2.48 -1.44 -1.26
C ALA A 140 2.98 -2.14 -2.53
N PRO A 141 2.72 -3.46 -2.67
CA PRO A 141 2.94 -4.16 -3.93
C PRO A 141 1.88 -3.72 -4.95
N PHE A 142 2.29 -3.49 -6.19
CA PHE A 142 1.40 -3.12 -7.31
C PHE A 142 1.46 -4.17 -8.44
N GLY A 143 1.62 -5.44 -8.07
CA GLY A 143 1.69 -6.58 -8.99
C GLY A 143 3.10 -6.98 -9.41
N GLY A 144 3.29 -8.27 -9.70
CA GLY A 144 4.58 -8.85 -10.03
C GLY A 144 5.64 -8.52 -8.98
N ASN A 145 6.78 -7.99 -9.43
CA ASN A 145 7.88 -7.55 -8.58
C ASN A 145 7.90 -6.02 -8.38
N ILE A 146 6.77 -5.32 -8.54
CA ILE A 146 6.70 -3.85 -8.47
C ILE A 146 6.19 -3.43 -7.10
N VAL A 147 6.94 -2.54 -6.44
CA VAL A 147 6.59 -1.99 -5.13
C VAL A 147 6.62 -0.46 -5.18
N GLY A 148 5.53 0.14 -4.76
CA GLY A 148 5.34 1.58 -4.73
C GLY A 148 4.67 2.16 -5.98
N TYR A 149 3.87 3.21 -5.79
CA TYR A 149 3.12 3.87 -6.87
C TYR A 149 4.02 4.48 -7.95
N CYS A 150 5.23 4.91 -7.56
CA CYS A 150 6.24 5.47 -8.47
C CYS A 150 6.73 4.43 -9.47
N ALA A 151 7.13 3.27 -8.94
CA ALA A 151 7.56 2.15 -9.76
C ALA A 151 6.41 1.67 -10.65
N ALA A 152 5.19 1.62 -10.12
CA ALA A 152 4.01 1.26 -10.91
C ALA A 152 3.73 2.24 -12.05
N SER A 153 3.73 3.54 -11.78
CA SER A 153 3.48 4.59 -12.78
C SER A 153 4.46 4.51 -13.94
N GLN A 154 5.76 4.41 -13.63
CA GLN A 154 6.79 4.28 -14.65
C GLN A 154 6.72 2.94 -15.38
N ARG A 155 6.51 1.83 -14.66
CA ARG A 155 6.55 0.49 -15.25
C ARG A 155 5.35 0.16 -16.14
N TYR A 156 4.17 0.67 -15.81
CA TYR A 156 2.94 0.39 -16.55
C TYR A 156 2.64 1.46 -17.61
N PHE A 157 2.97 2.73 -17.35
CA PHE A 157 2.56 3.84 -18.21
C PHE A 157 3.72 4.69 -18.72
N GLY A 158 4.95 4.52 -18.21
CA GLY A 158 6.11 5.35 -18.59
C GLY A 158 5.91 6.83 -18.27
N LYS A 159 5.17 7.13 -17.20
CA LYS A 159 4.79 8.50 -16.81
C LYS A 159 5.15 8.76 -15.37
N ASP A 160 5.40 10.03 -15.07
CA ASP A 160 5.43 10.49 -13.69
C ASP A 160 4.05 10.33 -13.03
N PRO A 161 4.00 9.94 -11.75
CA PRO A 161 2.76 9.75 -11.01
C PRO A 161 1.79 10.93 -11.05
N GLU A 162 2.31 12.16 -11.12
CA GLU A 162 1.52 13.39 -11.18
C GLU A 162 0.79 13.55 -12.53
N LEU A 163 1.36 12.99 -13.60
CA LEU A 163 0.87 13.10 -14.97
C LEU A 163 -0.17 12.02 -15.32
N LEU A 164 -0.44 11.09 -14.40
CA LEU A 164 -1.44 10.05 -14.63
C LEU A 164 -2.84 10.65 -14.82
N SER A 165 -3.58 10.07 -15.76
CA SER A 165 -5.02 10.28 -15.90
C SER A 165 -5.79 9.57 -14.78
N TRP A 166 -7.07 9.90 -14.61
CA TRP A 166 -7.94 9.22 -13.65
C TRP A 166 -8.07 7.71 -13.93
N ALA A 167 -8.12 7.32 -15.20
CA ALA A 167 -8.20 5.92 -15.60
C ALA A 167 -6.92 5.15 -15.22
N GLU A 168 -5.74 5.74 -15.46
CA GLU A 168 -4.46 5.14 -15.12
C GLU A 168 -4.25 5.05 -13.60
N ALA A 169 -4.63 6.10 -12.85
CA ALA A 169 -4.61 6.08 -11.39
C ALA A 169 -5.53 5.00 -10.80
N ALA A 170 -6.75 4.86 -11.36
CA ALA A 170 -7.67 3.80 -10.99
C ALA A 170 -7.12 2.40 -11.31
N ALA A 171 -6.47 2.24 -12.47
CA ALA A 171 -5.85 0.97 -12.84
C ALA A 171 -4.75 0.56 -11.84
N ILE A 172 -3.87 1.48 -11.45
CA ILE A 172 -2.83 1.21 -10.44
C ILE A 172 -3.44 0.83 -9.09
N ALA A 173 -4.51 1.51 -8.66
CA ALA A 173 -5.15 1.26 -7.37
C ALA A 173 -5.75 -0.15 -7.22
N ILE A 174 -6.02 -0.87 -8.32
CA ILE A 174 -6.60 -2.22 -8.30
C ILE A 174 -5.55 -3.32 -8.08
N LEU A 175 -4.31 -3.06 -8.50
CA LEU A 175 -3.23 -4.06 -8.55
C LEU A 175 -2.79 -4.62 -7.19
N PRO A 176 -2.80 -3.88 -6.06
CA PRO A 176 -2.40 -4.42 -4.76
C PRO A 176 -3.20 -5.65 -4.30
N ASN A 177 -4.46 -5.76 -4.69
CA ASN A 177 -5.34 -6.86 -4.31
C ASN A 177 -5.32 -8.04 -5.30
N SER A 178 -4.79 -7.85 -6.50
CA SER A 178 -4.62 -8.90 -7.52
C SER A 178 -3.22 -8.86 -8.11
N PRO A 179 -2.18 -9.15 -7.31
CA PRO A 179 -0.84 -9.34 -7.85
C PRO A 179 -0.89 -10.62 -8.69
N GLY A 180 -0.91 -10.45 -10.01
CA GLY A 180 -0.89 -11.57 -10.97
C GLY A 180 0.30 -12.50 -10.79
#